data_AF-A0A919DAA4-F1
#
_entry.id   AF-A0A919DAA4-F1
#
_cell.length_a   1.000
_cell.length_b   1.000
_cell.length_c   1.000
_cell.angle_alpha   90.00
_cell.angle_beta   90.00
_cell.angle_gamma   90.00
#
_symmetry.space_group_name_H-M   'P 1'
#
loop_
_entity.id
_entity.type
_entity.pdbx_description
1 polymer ?
#
loop_
_entity_poly.entity_id
_entity_poly.type
_entity_poly.pdbx_seq_one_letter_code
_entity_poly.pdbx_strand_id
1 'polypeptide(L)'
;MRNPFTPVASVPVDPHTARVHEEGWQSWSPSGAYALHAAPYRPTNDNWATVCYRPGRTVPADTFQGEGLLALDPGDGSPVRLWAAPEPTAEVPSIRLVVRDGQAEISADGPVKEFTGTDIQAVLADWASGLGLEAPRQAPTVWCSWYEYFTNVTEDDIHENLRAMDTLDLPIDVVQIDDGYQKALGDWLALSGRFRSRAGIADAIRARGRRAGIWTAPFLVDPASELAAEHPDWLVKDPSGDPLHAGRNWGHDLYVLDTTHPEAAAYLTEVFTTLRSEGYDYFKVDFLYAGALDGVRHASVDALAAYRSGVELIRSAIGEDAYLLGCGAPILPSIGLFDAMRVSPDTAPHRRPEADDYSQPGQDPAEFTGAGRQWQHGRLWINDPDCLMARPAVETRERWAAHVESTDGLMASSDRLLSLDTWGVETTRRLLTGVAE
;
A
#
# COMPACT_ATOMS: atom_id res chain seq x y z
N MET A 1 26.41 5.31 -4.84
CA MET A 1 26.76 6.25 -3.75
C MET A 1 25.61 7.24 -3.64
N ARG A 2 25.20 7.58 -2.42
CA ARG A 2 24.09 8.52 -2.22
C ARG A 2 24.56 9.95 -2.44
N ASN A 3 23.71 10.76 -3.07
CA ASN A 3 23.97 12.17 -3.25
C ASN A 3 23.95 12.89 -1.89
N PRO A 4 24.81 13.90 -1.68
CA PRO A 4 24.71 14.77 -0.52
C PRO A 4 23.43 15.63 -0.60
N PHE A 5 22.85 15.98 0.55
CA PHE A 5 21.77 16.96 0.60
C PHE A 5 22.30 18.35 0.24
N THR A 6 21.65 19.01 -0.73
CA THR A 6 21.96 20.38 -1.15
C THR A 6 20.84 21.33 -0.74
N PRO A 7 21.13 22.57 -0.33
CA PRO A 7 20.11 23.57 -0.02
C PRO A 7 19.18 23.83 -1.21
N VAL A 8 17.89 23.95 -0.94
CA VAL A 8 16.83 24.19 -1.94
C VAL A 8 16.16 25.55 -1.70
N ALA A 9 15.74 25.82 -0.46
CA ALA A 9 15.04 27.04 -0.09
C ALA A 9 15.20 27.34 1.41
N SER A 10 15.02 28.62 1.77
CA SER A 10 14.84 29.07 3.15
C SER A 10 13.54 29.88 3.19
N VAL A 11 12.66 29.58 4.17
CA VAL A 11 11.30 30.14 4.25
C VAL A 11 11.04 30.65 5.66
N PRO A 12 10.64 31.92 5.85
CA PRO A 12 10.13 32.37 7.13
C PRO A 12 8.88 31.58 7.52
N VAL A 13 8.78 31.19 8.79
CA VAL A 13 7.63 30.41 9.31
C VAL A 13 7.18 30.95 10.65
N ASP A 14 5.88 30.90 10.91
CA ASP A 14 5.33 31.04 12.26
C ASP A 14 5.39 29.66 12.97
N PRO A 15 6.20 29.49 14.02
CA PRO A 15 6.39 28.19 14.67
C PRO A 15 5.12 27.62 15.34
N HIS A 16 4.10 28.44 15.57
CA HIS A 16 2.85 28.02 16.22
C HIS A 16 1.80 27.53 15.22
N THR A 17 1.69 28.20 14.08
CA THR A 17 0.63 27.95 13.08
C THR A 17 1.14 27.17 11.87
N ALA A 18 2.43 27.24 11.55
CA ALA A 18 3.00 26.53 10.41
C ALA A 18 2.81 25.02 10.50
N ARG A 19 2.65 24.40 9.34
CA ARG A 19 2.46 22.95 9.19
C ARG A 19 3.33 22.43 8.06
N VAL A 20 3.87 21.22 8.26
CA VAL A 20 4.68 20.53 7.25
C VAL A 20 4.06 19.17 6.98
N HIS A 21 3.85 18.86 5.70
CA HIS A 21 3.38 17.57 5.24
C HIS A 21 4.56 16.70 4.82
N GLU A 22 4.73 15.56 5.48
CA GLU A 22 5.64 14.51 5.04
C GLU A 22 4.89 13.51 4.17
N GLU A 23 5.37 13.26 2.95
CA GLU A 23 4.97 12.10 2.17
C GLU A 23 5.93 10.94 2.48
N GLY A 24 5.41 9.88 3.06
CA GLY A 24 6.16 8.67 3.34
C GLY A 24 6.45 7.84 2.08
N TRP A 25 7.40 6.91 2.17
CA TRP A 25 7.90 6.13 1.04
C TRP A 25 6.85 5.25 0.36
N GLN A 26 6.10 4.49 1.14
CA GLN A 26 5.23 3.43 0.65
C GLN A 26 3.86 3.47 1.33
N SER A 27 2.91 2.63 0.89
CA SER A 27 1.54 2.50 1.43
C SER A 27 1.44 2.66 2.95
N TRP A 28 2.27 1.97 3.71
CA TRP A 28 2.21 1.97 5.18
C TRP A 28 3.07 3.05 5.84
N SER A 29 3.86 3.81 5.09
CA SER A 29 4.65 4.89 5.67
C SER A 29 3.73 6.01 6.16
N PRO A 30 3.87 6.47 7.43
CA PRO A 30 3.10 7.59 7.95
C PRO A 30 3.25 8.82 7.05
N SER A 31 2.13 9.40 6.63
CA SER A 31 2.10 10.52 5.69
C SER A 31 1.01 11.50 6.08
N GLY A 32 1.34 12.77 6.26
CA GLY A 32 0.39 13.72 6.84
C GLY A 32 1.03 15.00 7.30
N ALA A 33 0.18 15.95 7.72
CA ALA A 33 0.61 17.27 8.18
C ALA A 33 0.91 17.29 9.68
N TYR A 34 2.07 17.83 10.04
CA TYR A 34 2.56 17.98 11.41
C TYR A 34 2.69 19.46 11.76
N ALA A 35 2.47 19.80 13.03
CA ALA A 35 2.94 21.09 13.56
C ALA A 35 4.47 21.08 13.68
N LEU A 36 5.11 22.24 13.52
CA LEU A 36 6.58 22.32 13.56
C LEU A 36 7.21 21.90 14.90
N HIS A 37 6.43 21.89 15.98
CA HIS A 37 6.86 21.42 17.31
C HIS A 37 6.52 19.95 17.58
N ALA A 38 5.79 19.29 16.68
CA ALA A 38 5.48 17.87 16.81
C ALA A 38 6.65 17.04 16.27
N ALA A 39 6.94 15.92 16.93
CA ALA A 39 7.86 14.94 16.39
C ALA A 39 7.14 14.09 15.34
N PRO A 40 7.61 14.03 14.09
CA PRO A 40 7.05 13.13 13.10
C PRO A 40 7.29 11.66 13.48
N TYR A 41 6.44 10.78 12.95
CA TYR A 41 6.57 9.34 13.20
C TYR A 41 7.80 8.77 12.51
N ARG A 42 8.51 7.88 13.22
CA ARG A 42 9.76 7.24 12.77
C ARG A 42 9.72 5.76 13.11
N PRO A 43 10.47 4.91 12.37
CA PRO A 43 10.52 3.49 12.67
C PRO A 43 11.07 3.24 14.07
N THR A 44 10.43 2.32 14.80
CA THR A 44 10.87 1.95 16.16
C THR A 44 12.01 0.93 16.19
N ASN A 45 12.27 0.27 15.06
CA ASN A 45 13.37 -0.69 14.88
C ASN A 45 13.76 -0.84 13.40
N ASP A 46 14.87 -1.53 13.15
CA ASP A 46 15.43 -1.74 11.79
C ASP A 46 14.51 -2.57 10.88
N ASN A 47 13.69 -3.45 11.47
CA ASN A 47 12.73 -4.24 10.70
C ASN A 47 11.68 -3.32 10.06
N TRP A 48 11.03 -2.49 10.86
CA TRP A 48 10.04 -1.53 10.35
C TRP A 48 10.67 -0.48 9.46
N ALA A 49 11.90 -0.04 9.75
CA ALA A 49 12.66 0.84 8.85
C ALA A 49 12.82 0.25 7.43
N THR A 50 12.90 -1.08 7.31
CA THR A 50 13.00 -1.80 6.03
C THR A 50 11.63 -2.08 5.42
N VAL A 51 10.70 -2.60 6.22
CA VAL A 51 9.40 -3.08 5.73
C VAL A 51 8.45 -1.92 5.42
N CYS A 52 8.47 -0.85 6.20
CA CYS A 52 7.41 0.17 6.20
C CYS A 52 7.87 1.59 5.85
N TYR A 53 9.18 1.88 5.89
CA TYR A 53 9.75 3.20 5.60
C TYR A 53 10.73 3.10 4.42
N ARG A 54 11.43 4.20 4.09
CA ARG A 54 12.44 4.17 3.03
C ARG A 54 13.69 3.40 3.47
N PRO A 55 13.98 2.22 2.89
CA PRO A 55 15.03 1.35 3.42
C PRO A 55 16.40 2.00 3.35
N GLY A 56 17.17 1.81 4.43
CA GLY A 56 18.50 2.38 4.57
C GLY A 56 18.54 3.90 4.72
N ARG A 57 17.42 4.63 4.83
CA ARG A 57 17.40 6.08 5.03
C ARG A 57 17.07 6.43 6.49
N THR A 58 18.09 6.87 7.23
CA THR A 58 17.89 7.42 8.57
C THR A 58 17.57 8.91 8.51
N VAL A 59 16.50 9.32 9.20
CA VAL A 59 16.14 10.73 9.37
C VAL A 59 16.79 11.26 10.65
N PRO A 60 17.55 12.36 10.60
CA PRO A 60 18.08 12.98 11.81
C PRO A 60 16.96 13.44 12.76
N ALA A 61 17.28 13.60 14.05
CA ALA A 61 16.37 14.22 15.01
C ALA A 61 16.00 15.65 14.55
N ASP A 62 14.83 16.12 14.99
CA ASP A 62 14.31 17.47 14.71
C ASP A 62 14.26 17.83 13.22
N THR A 63 14.13 16.81 12.36
CA THR A 63 14.10 16.94 10.91
C THR A 63 12.82 16.34 10.37
N PHE A 64 12.12 17.13 9.57
CA PHE A 64 11.05 16.62 8.74
C PHE A 64 11.62 16.07 7.44
N GLN A 65 11.10 14.94 6.97
CA GLN A 65 11.53 14.32 5.71
C GLN A 65 10.35 13.77 4.93
N GLY A 66 10.28 14.13 3.65
CA GLY A 66 9.37 13.53 2.69
C GLY A 66 10.13 12.83 1.57
N GLU A 67 9.52 11.80 0.98
CA GLU A 67 10.10 11.02 -0.10
C GLU A 67 9.47 11.46 -1.43
N GLY A 68 10.21 12.26 -2.17
CA GLY A 68 9.82 12.87 -3.44
C GLY A 68 8.81 14.02 -3.32
N LEU A 69 8.11 14.16 -2.20
CA LEU A 69 7.20 15.28 -1.92
C LEU A 69 7.39 15.79 -0.49
N LEU A 70 7.42 17.10 -0.32
CA LEU A 70 7.34 17.77 0.98
C LEU A 70 6.61 19.10 0.82
N ALA A 71 5.54 19.33 1.59
CA ALA A 71 4.81 20.60 1.57
C ALA A 71 4.95 21.35 2.89
N LEU A 72 5.02 22.68 2.81
CA LEU A 72 5.10 23.59 3.95
C LEU A 72 4.03 24.67 3.80
N ASP A 73 3.13 24.73 4.77
CA ASP A 73 2.33 25.92 5.07
C ASP A 73 3.13 26.80 6.05
N PRO A 74 3.57 28.01 5.64
CA PRO A 74 4.36 28.89 6.49
C PRO A 74 3.62 29.42 7.73
N GLY A 75 2.29 29.32 7.77
CA GLY A 75 1.47 29.70 8.93
C GLY A 75 1.23 31.21 9.10
N ASP A 76 1.79 32.04 8.23
CA ASP A 76 1.65 33.51 8.25
C ASP A 76 0.65 34.05 7.21
N GLY A 77 -0.04 33.15 6.49
CA GLY A 77 -0.94 33.47 5.39
C GLY A 77 -0.26 33.60 4.02
N SER A 78 1.06 33.41 3.94
CA SER A 78 1.76 33.22 2.67
C SER A 78 1.32 31.92 1.99
N PRO A 79 1.47 31.81 0.65
CA PRO A 79 1.14 30.58 -0.07
C PRO A 79 1.88 29.36 0.49
N VAL A 80 1.18 28.22 0.53
CA VAL A 80 1.79 26.92 0.79
C VAL A 80 2.79 26.62 -0.31
N ARG A 81 3.93 26.05 0.05
CA ARG A 81 5.01 25.66 -0.87
C ARG A 81 5.13 24.14 -0.90
N LEU A 82 5.23 23.56 -2.09
CA LEU A 82 5.47 22.14 -2.31
C LEU A 82 6.78 21.98 -3.08
N TRP A 83 7.67 21.13 -2.59
CA TRP A 83 8.82 20.65 -3.36
C TRP A 83 8.55 19.22 -3.79
N ALA A 84 8.62 18.98 -5.08
CA ALA A 84 8.28 17.70 -5.69
C ALA A 84 9.35 17.19 -6.64
N ALA A 85 9.50 15.88 -6.71
CA ALA A 85 10.32 15.18 -7.69
C ALA A 85 9.85 15.54 -9.12
N PRO A 86 10.75 15.96 -10.02
CA PRO A 86 10.38 16.25 -11.42
C PRO A 86 9.95 15.00 -12.19
N GLU A 87 10.57 13.86 -11.88
CA GLU A 87 10.32 12.56 -12.51
C GLU A 87 10.01 11.50 -11.44
N PRO A 88 8.81 11.57 -10.80
CA PRO A 88 8.50 10.82 -9.57
C PRO A 88 8.52 9.30 -9.74
N THR A 89 8.44 8.79 -10.98
CA THR A 89 8.50 7.36 -11.29
C THR A 89 9.92 6.83 -11.51
N ALA A 90 10.89 7.71 -11.78
CA ALA A 90 12.26 7.34 -12.13
C ALA A 90 13.25 7.70 -11.02
N GLU A 91 13.09 8.86 -10.38
CA GLU A 91 13.94 9.32 -9.30
C GLU A 91 13.11 9.92 -8.18
N VAL A 92 13.29 9.37 -6.97
CA VAL A 92 12.61 9.87 -5.76
C VAL A 92 13.65 10.44 -4.79
N PRO A 93 13.90 11.76 -4.79
CA PRO A 93 14.79 12.38 -3.81
C PRO A 93 14.16 12.36 -2.41
N SER A 94 14.97 12.26 -1.37
CA SER A 94 14.54 12.63 -0.02
C SER A 94 14.64 14.16 0.12
N ILE A 95 13.60 14.78 0.66
CA ILE A 95 13.50 16.23 0.88
C ILE A 95 13.41 16.47 2.38
N ARG A 96 14.30 17.29 2.93
CA ARG A 96 14.37 17.58 4.36
C ARG A 96 14.02 19.02 4.66
N LEU A 97 13.37 19.23 5.80
CA LEU A 97 13.13 20.53 6.40
C LEU A 97 13.61 20.54 7.84
N VAL A 98 14.40 21.55 8.19
CA VAL A 98 14.86 21.81 9.57
C VAL A 98 14.51 23.24 9.92
N VAL A 99 13.93 23.45 11.11
CA VAL A 99 13.57 24.79 11.59
C VAL A 99 14.71 25.37 12.41
N ARG A 100 15.17 26.59 12.07
CA ARG A 100 16.21 27.34 12.79
C ARG A 100 15.84 28.82 12.84
N ASP A 101 15.79 29.39 14.04
CA ASP A 101 15.57 30.83 14.23
C ASP A 101 14.37 31.41 13.46
N GLY A 102 13.26 30.66 13.41
CA GLY A 102 12.04 31.06 12.69
C GLY A 102 12.12 30.92 11.17
N GLN A 103 13.14 30.24 10.65
CA GLN A 103 13.27 29.86 9.24
C GLN A 103 13.15 28.33 9.10
N ALA A 104 12.37 27.89 8.14
CA ALA A 104 12.41 26.52 7.63
C ALA A 104 13.47 26.44 6.53
N GLU A 105 14.51 25.63 6.77
CA GLU A 105 15.60 25.37 5.84
C GLU A 105 15.34 24.05 5.10
N ILE A 106 15.15 24.13 3.79
CA ILE A 106 14.85 22.98 2.93
C ILE A 106 16.10 22.54 2.18
N SER A 107 16.33 21.23 2.15
CA SER A 107 17.39 20.60 1.35
C SER A 107 16.89 19.31 0.71
N ALA A 108 17.51 18.88 -0.38
CA ALA A 108 17.18 17.61 -1.05
C ALA A 108 18.44 16.89 -1.52
N ASP A 109 18.40 15.56 -1.60
CA ASP A 109 19.49 14.74 -2.15
C ASP A 109 19.30 14.39 -3.65
N GLY A 110 18.45 15.14 -4.33
CA GLY A 110 18.23 15.04 -5.76
C GLY A 110 17.41 16.23 -6.28
N PRO A 111 17.08 16.23 -7.57
CA PRO A 111 16.39 17.35 -8.20
C PRO A 111 14.97 17.49 -7.65
N VAL A 112 14.56 18.71 -7.34
CA VAL A 112 13.20 19.05 -6.91
C VAL A 112 12.70 20.30 -7.65
N LYS A 113 11.40 20.35 -7.92
CA LYS A 113 10.71 21.51 -8.46
C LYS A 113 9.74 22.06 -7.42
N GLU A 114 9.67 23.38 -7.35
CA GLU A 114 8.77 24.07 -6.45
C GLU A 114 7.43 24.41 -7.11
N PHE A 115 6.37 24.28 -6.32
CA PHE A 115 4.99 24.63 -6.61
C PHE A 115 4.43 25.43 -5.44
N THR A 116 3.38 26.23 -5.69
CA THR A 116 2.68 26.98 -4.65
C THR A 116 1.18 26.79 -4.74
N GLY A 117 0.49 26.86 -3.61
CA GLY A 117 -0.96 26.72 -3.54
C GLY A 117 -1.56 27.35 -2.29
N THR A 118 -2.88 27.18 -2.12
CA THR A 118 -3.65 27.81 -1.04
C THR A 118 -3.63 27.03 0.26
N ASP A 119 -3.57 25.69 0.16
CA ASP A 119 -3.43 24.78 1.28
C ASP A 119 -2.66 23.53 0.84
N ILE A 120 -2.26 22.70 1.81
CA ILE A 120 -1.42 21.51 1.60
C ILE A 120 -2.11 20.50 0.67
N GLN A 121 -3.39 20.17 0.89
CA GLN A 121 -4.07 19.16 0.09
C GLN A 121 -4.31 19.67 -1.34
N ALA A 122 -4.66 20.95 -1.50
CA ALA A 122 -4.85 21.57 -2.80
C ALA A 122 -3.57 21.59 -3.64
N VAL A 123 -2.42 22.02 -3.09
CA VAL A 123 -1.17 22.05 -3.87
C VAL A 123 -0.68 20.65 -4.28
N LEU A 124 -0.88 19.65 -3.41
CA LEU A 124 -0.58 18.25 -3.72
C LEU A 124 -1.52 17.70 -4.80
N ALA A 125 -2.82 18.01 -4.70
CA ALA A 125 -3.82 17.62 -5.69
C ALA A 125 -3.58 18.27 -7.06
N ASP A 126 -3.19 19.55 -7.09
CA ASP A 126 -2.83 20.27 -8.32
C ASP A 126 -1.57 19.69 -8.95
N TRP A 127 -0.55 19.37 -8.14
CA TRP A 127 0.65 18.67 -8.60
C TRP A 127 0.30 17.31 -9.22
N ALA A 128 -0.51 16.49 -8.53
CA ALA A 128 -0.94 15.19 -9.01
C ALA A 128 -1.73 15.28 -10.32
N SER A 129 -2.65 16.24 -10.41
CA SER A 129 -3.43 16.49 -11.63
C SER A 129 -2.54 16.95 -12.79
N GLY A 130 -1.48 17.72 -12.49
CA GLY A 130 -0.49 18.18 -13.44
C GLY A 130 0.35 17.07 -14.08
N LEU A 131 0.33 15.85 -13.53
CA LEU A 131 0.95 14.67 -14.16
C LEU A 131 0.18 14.20 -15.41
N GLY A 132 -1.09 14.59 -15.56
CA GLY A 132 -1.88 14.30 -16.75
C GLY A 132 -2.20 12.82 -16.97
N LEU A 133 -2.41 12.07 -15.89
CA LEU A 133 -2.81 10.66 -15.92
C LEU A 133 -4.26 10.53 -16.40
N GLU A 134 -4.60 9.37 -16.96
CA GLU A 134 -5.99 9.03 -17.25
C GLU A 134 -6.78 8.89 -15.95
N ALA A 135 -8.08 9.22 -16.01
CA ALA A 135 -8.95 9.06 -14.85
C ALA A 135 -8.99 7.58 -14.43
N PRO A 136 -8.79 7.27 -13.14
CA PRO A 136 -8.75 5.88 -12.69
C PRO A 136 -10.11 5.21 -12.86
N ARG A 137 -10.09 3.91 -13.12
CA ARG A 137 -11.31 3.09 -13.16
C ARG A 137 -11.94 3.07 -11.78
N GLN A 138 -13.27 3.13 -11.73
CA GLN A 138 -14.01 3.03 -10.47
C GLN A 138 -13.76 1.68 -9.80
N ALA A 139 -13.61 1.69 -8.48
CA ALA A 139 -13.37 0.47 -7.72
C ALA A 139 -14.66 -0.34 -7.56
N PRO A 140 -14.60 -1.68 -7.68
CA PRO A 140 -15.71 -2.54 -7.28
C PRO A 140 -15.85 -2.54 -5.75
N THR A 141 -17.01 -2.97 -5.24
CA THR A 141 -17.15 -3.26 -3.81
C THR A 141 -16.55 -4.62 -3.48
N VAL A 142 -15.89 -4.72 -2.33
CA VAL A 142 -15.08 -5.91 -2.00
C VAL A 142 -15.49 -6.49 -0.64
N TRP A 143 -15.50 -7.81 -0.54
CA TRP A 143 -15.33 -8.51 0.73
C TRP A 143 -13.96 -9.17 0.77
N CYS A 144 -13.19 -8.91 1.81
CA CYS A 144 -11.83 -9.41 2.03
C CYS A 144 -11.82 -10.35 3.24
N SER A 145 -11.05 -11.45 3.17
CA SER A 145 -10.96 -12.42 4.28
C SER A 145 -9.99 -12.04 5.39
N TRP A 146 -9.13 -11.03 5.21
CA TRP A 146 -7.94 -10.82 6.05
C TRP A 146 -8.25 -10.46 7.51
N TYR A 147 -9.00 -9.38 7.76
CA TYR A 147 -9.14 -8.78 9.10
C TYR A 147 -10.07 -9.55 10.05
N GLU A 148 -10.55 -10.72 9.64
CA GLU A 148 -11.26 -11.67 10.50
C GLU A 148 -10.47 -12.97 10.65
N TYR A 149 -10.04 -13.55 9.53
CA TYR A 149 -9.49 -14.90 9.50
C TYR A 149 -7.96 -14.93 9.51
N PHE A 150 -7.31 -13.84 9.07
CA PHE A 150 -5.88 -13.76 8.81
C PHE A 150 -5.39 -15.00 8.02
N THR A 151 -4.19 -15.49 8.32
CA THR A 151 -3.59 -16.68 7.70
C THR A 151 -4.33 -18.00 7.99
N ASN A 152 -5.35 -17.98 8.84
CA ASN A 152 -6.14 -19.15 9.20
C ASN A 152 -7.40 -19.33 8.34
N VAL A 153 -7.62 -18.45 7.34
CA VAL A 153 -8.74 -18.58 6.40
C VAL A 153 -8.78 -19.96 5.75
N THR A 154 -9.98 -20.50 5.63
CA THR A 154 -10.25 -21.78 4.95
C THR A 154 -11.24 -21.61 3.80
N GLU A 155 -11.31 -22.58 2.90
CA GLU A 155 -12.31 -22.58 1.83
C GLU A 155 -13.75 -22.61 2.37
N ASP A 156 -13.96 -23.22 3.54
CA ASP A 156 -15.27 -23.30 4.19
C ASP A 156 -15.73 -21.92 4.73
N ASP A 157 -14.79 -21.08 5.19
CA ASP A 157 -15.07 -19.70 5.58
C ASP A 157 -15.56 -18.86 4.39
N ILE A 158 -14.94 -19.05 3.21
CA ILE A 158 -15.38 -18.39 1.98
C ILE A 158 -16.79 -18.85 1.60
N HIS A 159 -17.07 -20.15 1.65
CA HIS A 159 -18.41 -20.67 1.37
C HIS A 159 -19.47 -20.20 2.38
N GLU A 160 -19.13 -20.07 3.66
CA GLU A 160 -20.03 -19.50 4.66
C GLU A 160 -20.39 -18.06 4.33
N ASN A 161 -19.38 -17.22 4.06
CA ASN A 161 -19.61 -15.82 3.74
C ASN A 161 -20.36 -15.66 2.41
N LEU A 162 -20.09 -16.46 1.38
CA LEU A 162 -20.89 -16.46 0.15
C LEU A 162 -22.38 -16.71 0.40
N ARG A 163 -22.74 -17.63 1.32
CA ARG A 163 -24.14 -17.86 1.69
C ARG A 163 -24.70 -16.71 2.53
N ALA A 164 -23.88 -16.13 3.39
CA ALA A 164 -24.25 -14.99 4.22
C ALA A 164 -24.55 -13.75 3.37
N MET A 165 -23.75 -13.47 2.34
CA MET A 165 -23.97 -12.35 1.42
C MET A 165 -25.35 -12.40 0.77
N ASP A 166 -25.81 -13.59 0.36
CA ASP A 166 -27.15 -13.76 -0.22
C ASP A 166 -28.26 -13.68 0.84
N THR A 167 -28.02 -14.22 2.03
CA THR A 167 -29.00 -14.21 3.13
C THR A 167 -29.21 -12.80 3.67
N LEU A 168 -28.14 -12.00 3.72
CA LEU A 168 -28.13 -10.65 4.24
C LEU A 168 -28.35 -9.60 3.15
N ASP A 169 -28.49 -9.99 1.88
CA ASP A 169 -28.66 -9.07 0.75
C ASP A 169 -27.59 -7.97 0.73
N LEU A 170 -26.31 -8.40 0.68
CA LEU A 170 -25.16 -7.50 0.65
C LEU A 170 -24.64 -7.34 -0.79
N PRO A 171 -24.54 -6.10 -1.33
CA PRO A 171 -24.12 -5.84 -2.70
C PRO A 171 -22.58 -5.86 -2.82
N ILE A 172 -22.02 -7.07 -2.76
CA ILE A 172 -20.58 -7.32 -2.87
C ILE A 172 -20.27 -7.77 -4.29
N ASP A 173 -19.48 -6.99 -5.01
CA ASP A 173 -19.04 -7.31 -6.37
C ASP A 173 -17.92 -8.34 -6.38
N VAL A 174 -16.92 -8.18 -5.51
CA VAL A 174 -15.70 -9.00 -5.46
C VAL A 174 -15.59 -9.73 -4.12
N VAL A 175 -15.30 -11.04 -4.18
CA VAL A 175 -14.88 -11.83 -3.02
C VAL A 175 -13.38 -12.07 -3.14
N GLN A 176 -12.60 -11.36 -2.33
CA GLN A 176 -11.14 -11.45 -2.29
C GLN A 176 -10.69 -12.46 -1.23
N ILE A 177 -9.97 -13.48 -1.68
CA ILE A 177 -9.25 -14.41 -0.81
C ILE A 177 -7.87 -13.79 -0.52
N ASP A 178 -7.64 -13.41 0.73
CA ASP A 178 -6.37 -12.82 1.17
C ASP A 178 -5.34 -13.90 1.57
N ASP A 179 -4.23 -13.51 2.21
CA ASP A 179 -3.15 -14.40 2.65
C ASP A 179 -3.67 -15.61 3.47
N GLY A 180 -3.31 -16.82 3.04
CA GLY A 180 -3.59 -18.09 3.74
C GLY A 180 -3.91 -19.28 2.83
N TYR A 181 -4.22 -19.02 1.55
CA TYR A 181 -4.50 -20.07 0.56
C TYR A 181 -3.23 -20.76 0.04
N GLN A 182 -2.13 -20.01 -0.08
CA GLN A 182 -0.86 -20.44 -0.62
C GLN A 182 -0.04 -21.24 0.40
N LYS A 183 0.81 -22.14 -0.09
CA LYS A 183 1.68 -22.97 0.76
C LYS A 183 2.75 -22.15 1.49
N ALA A 184 3.41 -21.26 0.76
CA ALA A 184 4.45 -20.36 1.25
C ALA A 184 4.56 -19.13 0.33
N LEU A 185 5.24 -18.08 0.79
CA LEU A 185 5.56 -16.94 -0.07
C LEU A 185 6.57 -17.38 -1.13
N GLY A 186 6.27 -17.07 -2.39
CA GLY A 186 7.01 -17.61 -3.53
C GLY A 186 6.38 -18.86 -4.14
N ASP A 187 5.54 -19.62 -3.41
CA ASP A 187 4.90 -20.86 -3.88
C ASP A 187 3.38 -20.67 -4.12
N TRP A 188 3.02 -19.68 -4.93
CA TRP A 188 1.64 -19.21 -5.12
C TRP A 188 0.69 -20.25 -5.76
N LEU A 189 1.25 -21.16 -6.57
CA LEU A 189 0.50 -22.22 -7.23
C LEU A 189 0.41 -23.51 -6.40
N ALA A 190 0.99 -23.54 -5.20
CA ALA A 190 0.81 -24.61 -4.23
C ALA A 190 -0.14 -24.17 -3.11
N LEU A 191 -1.09 -25.04 -2.73
CA LEU A 191 -2.08 -24.73 -1.69
C LEU A 191 -1.55 -25.08 -0.29
N SER A 192 -1.99 -24.33 0.73
CA SER A 192 -1.68 -24.55 2.15
C SER A 192 -2.29 -25.82 2.74
N GLY A 193 -3.22 -26.46 2.02
CA GLY A 193 -4.06 -27.56 2.51
C GLY A 193 -5.37 -27.10 3.18
N ARG A 194 -5.56 -25.79 3.42
CA ARG A 194 -6.85 -25.21 3.87
C ARG A 194 -7.85 -24.98 2.74
N PHE A 195 -7.36 -25.06 1.51
CA PHE A 195 -8.14 -24.96 0.28
C PHE A 195 -7.96 -26.24 -0.52
N ARG A 196 -9.05 -26.69 -1.14
CA ARG A 196 -9.14 -27.89 -1.96
C ARG A 196 -8.81 -27.59 -3.41
N SER A 197 -9.21 -26.42 -3.91
CA SER A 197 -8.95 -25.99 -5.29
C SER A 197 -9.06 -24.47 -5.44
N ARG A 198 -8.02 -23.82 -5.98
CA ARG A 198 -8.08 -22.38 -6.34
C ARG A 198 -9.11 -22.10 -7.43
N ALA A 199 -9.11 -22.90 -8.50
CA ALA A 199 -10.11 -22.78 -9.56
C ALA A 199 -11.52 -23.10 -9.04
N GLY A 200 -11.66 -24.14 -8.21
CA GLY A 200 -12.95 -24.54 -7.67
C GLY A 200 -13.61 -23.48 -6.79
N ILE A 201 -12.84 -22.78 -5.94
CA ILE A 201 -13.39 -21.69 -5.12
C ILE A 201 -13.70 -20.44 -5.96
N ALA A 202 -12.89 -20.12 -6.98
CA ALA A 202 -13.19 -19.04 -7.93
C ALA A 202 -14.48 -19.31 -8.71
N ASP A 203 -14.69 -20.54 -9.18
CA ASP A 203 -15.93 -20.97 -9.84
C ASP A 203 -17.12 -20.88 -8.89
N ALA A 204 -16.96 -21.25 -7.61
CA ALA A 204 -18.04 -21.14 -6.64
C ALA A 204 -18.44 -19.69 -6.35
N ILE A 205 -17.48 -18.75 -6.31
CA ILE A 205 -17.73 -17.31 -6.19
C ILE A 205 -18.52 -16.83 -7.42
N ARG A 206 -18.02 -17.15 -8.63
CA ARG A 206 -18.62 -16.75 -9.91
C ARG A 206 -20.00 -17.33 -10.15
N ALA A 207 -20.25 -18.56 -9.71
CA ALA A 207 -21.57 -19.19 -9.79
C ALA A 207 -22.64 -18.44 -8.99
N ARG A 208 -22.27 -17.56 -8.06
CA ARG A 208 -23.17 -16.68 -7.31
C ARG A 208 -23.18 -15.24 -7.84
N GLY A 209 -22.75 -15.02 -9.09
CA GLY A 209 -22.78 -13.73 -9.76
C GLY A 209 -21.76 -12.71 -9.26
N ARG A 210 -20.71 -13.16 -8.57
CA ARG A 210 -19.65 -12.32 -8.01
C ARG A 210 -18.32 -12.55 -8.73
N ARG A 211 -17.42 -11.59 -8.63
CA ARG A 211 -16.05 -11.65 -9.16
C ARG A 211 -15.12 -12.27 -8.13
N ALA A 212 -14.15 -13.06 -8.58
CA ALA A 212 -13.16 -13.68 -7.71
C ALA A 212 -11.91 -12.82 -7.62
N GLY A 213 -11.50 -12.49 -6.39
CA GLY A 213 -10.27 -11.77 -6.09
C GLY A 213 -9.26 -12.62 -5.34
N ILE A 214 -7.96 -12.36 -5.54
CA ILE A 214 -6.89 -13.10 -4.87
C ILE A 214 -5.70 -12.21 -4.48
N TRP A 215 -5.08 -12.52 -3.35
CA TRP A 215 -3.88 -11.87 -2.84
C TRP A 215 -2.59 -12.59 -3.25
N THR A 216 -1.53 -11.83 -3.48
CA THR A 216 -0.14 -12.32 -3.57
C THR A 216 0.83 -11.28 -3.02
N ALA A 217 2.01 -11.70 -2.57
CA ALA A 217 3.14 -10.83 -2.30
C ALA A 217 4.26 -11.11 -3.32
N PRO A 218 4.09 -10.67 -4.58
CA PRO A 218 4.76 -11.26 -5.75
C PRO A 218 6.29 -11.20 -5.72
N PHE A 219 6.87 -10.28 -4.95
CA PHE A 219 8.32 -10.09 -4.85
C PHE A 219 8.92 -10.68 -3.58
N LEU A 220 8.11 -11.19 -2.65
CA LEU A 220 8.60 -11.84 -1.44
C LEU A 220 8.72 -13.35 -1.65
N VAL A 221 9.79 -13.90 -1.08
CA VAL A 221 10.07 -15.33 -1.07
C VAL A 221 10.37 -15.76 0.37
N ASP A 222 9.69 -16.80 0.82
CA ASP A 222 10.01 -17.47 2.09
C ASP A 222 11.32 -18.28 1.91
N PRO A 223 12.34 -18.13 2.77
CA PRO A 223 13.55 -18.93 2.73
C PRO A 223 13.32 -20.45 2.75
N ALA A 224 12.18 -20.90 3.27
CA ALA A 224 11.78 -22.31 3.33
C ALA A 224 10.87 -22.75 2.17
N SER A 225 10.57 -21.87 1.21
CA SER A 225 9.79 -22.19 0.01
C SER A 225 10.53 -23.16 -0.92
N GLU A 226 9.76 -23.88 -1.75
CA GLU A 226 10.33 -24.71 -2.82
C GLU A 226 11.09 -23.82 -3.83
N LEU A 227 10.54 -22.65 -4.16
CA LEU A 227 11.22 -21.67 -5.02
C LEU A 227 12.61 -21.31 -4.51
N ALA A 228 12.78 -20.96 -3.23
CA ALA A 228 14.08 -20.59 -2.68
C ALA A 228 15.07 -21.77 -2.66
N ALA A 229 14.57 -22.99 -2.42
CA ALA A 229 15.40 -24.19 -2.38
C ALA A 229 15.87 -24.64 -3.77
N GLU A 230 15.00 -24.55 -4.78
CA GLU A 230 15.26 -25.02 -6.14
C GLU A 230 15.94 -23.95 -7.00
N HIS A 231 15.64 -22.67 -6.77
CA HIS A 231 16.10 -21.53 -7.56
C HIS A 231 16.72 -20.40 -6.71
N PRO A 232 17.76 -20.67 -5.90
CA PRO A 232 18.42 -19.63 -5.09
C PRO A 232 19.08 -18.54 -5.96
N ASP A 233 19.35 -18.81 -7.24
CA ASP A 233 19.86 -17.86 -8.21
C ASP A 233 18.83 -16.86 -8.73
N TRP A 234 17.53 -17.10 -8.50
CA TRP A 234 16.44 -16.17 -8.81
C TRP A 234 16.26 -15.10 -7.73
N LEU A 235 17.01 -15.14 -6.64
CA LEU A 235 16.91 -14.17 -5.56
C LEU A 235 17.84 -12.98 -5.80
N VAL A 236 17.36 -11.78 -5.48
CA VAL A 236 18.22 -10.57 -5.41
C VAL A 236 19.28 -10.83 -4.35
N LYS A 237 20.51 -10.40 -4.61
CA LYS A 237 21.63 -10.58 -3.69
C LYS A 237 22.02 -9.29 -3.00
N ASP A 238 22.54 -9.40 -1.80
CA ASP A 238 23.24 -8.32 -1.14
C ASP A 238 24.66 -8.13 -1.73
N PRO A 239 25.42 -7.09 -1.31
CA PRO A 239 26.79 -6.90 -1.77
C PRO A 239 27.78 -8.01 -1.38
N SER A 240 27.46 -8.84 -0.39
CA SER A 240 28.23 -10.04 0.00
C SER A 240 28.04 -11.19 -0.97
N GLY A 241 26.93 -11.19 -1.71
CA GLY A 241 26.51 -12.26 -2.61
C GLY A 241 25.49 -13.23 -1.97
N ASP A 242 25.04 -12.97 -0.75
CA ASP A 242 23.99 -13.74 -0.07
C ASP A 242 22.60 -13.22 -0.48
N PRO A 243 21.51 -14.01 -0.34
CA PRO A 243 20.16 -13.54 -0.63
C PRO A 243 19.81 -12.27 0.15
N LEU A 244 19.26 -11.28 -0.54
CA LEU A 244 18.89 -9.99 0.04
C LEU A 244 17.70 -10.16 0.99
N HIS A 245 17.90 -9.77 2.24
CA HIS A 245 16.83 -9.74 3.23
C HIS A 245 15.86 -8.58 2.98
N ALA A 246 14.56 -8.89 2.95
CA ALA A 246 13.46 -7.93 2.79
C ALA A 246 12.85 -7.50 4.14
N GLY A 247 13.48 -7.86 5.26
CA GLY A 247 12.91 -7.74 6.59
C GLY A 247 12.28 -9.05 7.07
N ARG A 248 11.55 -8.97 8.18
CA ARG A 248 10.98 -10.09 8.92
C ARG A 248 9.48 -9.89 9.08
N ASN A 249 8.73 -10.90 8.67
CA ASN A 249 7.29 -11.00 8.92
C ASN A 249 6.90 -12.49 9.05
N TRP A 250 5.67 -12.82 9.46
CA TRP A 250 5.24 -14.21 9.72
C TRP A 250 6.22 -15.01 10.61
N GLY A 251 6.94 -14.31 11.50
CA GLY A 251 7.92 -14.90 12.42
C GLY A 251 9.29 -15.26 11.82
N HIS A 252 9.57 -14.98 10.55
CA HIS A 252 10.84 -15.36 9.88
C HIS A 252 11.32 -14.29 8.88
N ASP A 253 12.59 -14.35 8.51
CA ASP A 253 13.19 -13.42 7.54
C ASP A 253 12.71 -13.74 6.13
N LEU A 254 12.64 -12.74 5.26
CA LEU A 254 12.12 -12.86 3.91
C LEU A 254 13.19 -12.49 2.88
N TYR A 255 13.11 -13.08 1.69
CA TYR A 255 13.96 -12.75 0.55
C TYR A 255 13.18 -12.07 -0.57
N VAL A 256 13.93 -11.53 -1.54
CA VAL A 256 13.38 -10.80 -2.69
C VAL A 256 13.55 -11.62 -3.97
N LEU A 257 12.46 -11.82 -4.71
CA LEU A 257 12.48 -12.38 -6.05
C LEU A 257 13.05 -11.37 -7.05
N ASP A 258 14.06 -11.77 -7.83
CA ASP A 258 14.64 -10.96 -8.89
C ASP A 258 13.92 -11.15 -10.22
N THR A 259 12.89 -10.34 -10.47
CA THR A 259 12.14 -10.35 -11.74
C THR A 259 12.94 -9.86 -12.95
N THR A 260 14.20 -9.44 -12.78
CA THR A 260 15.10 -9.18 -13.90
C THR A 260 15.80 -10.46 -14.39
N HIS A 261 15.74 -11.54 -13.60
CA HIS A 261 16.12 -12.88 -14.03
C HIS A 261 15.05 -13.45 -14.98
N PRO A 262 15.38 -13.85 -16.22
CA PRO A 262 14.38 -14.25 -17.21
C PRO A 262 13.45 -15.39 -16.76
N GLU A 263 13.98 -16.37 -16.04
CA GLU A 263 13.19 -17.50 -15.57
C GLU A 263 12.30 -17.15 -14.37
N ALA A 264 12.76 -16.25 -13.48
CA ALA A 264 11.94 -15.74 -12.38
C ALA A 264 10.79 -14.87 -12.90
N ALA A 265 11.06 -14.06 -13.93
CA ALA A 265 10.04 -13.30 -14.66
C ALA A 265 9.02 -14.22 -15.35
N ALA A 266 9.48 -15.31 -15.97
CA ALA A 266 8.62 -16.32 -16.58
C ALA A 266 7.73 -17.01 -15.54
N TYR A 267 8.30 -17.39 -14.39
CA TYR A 267 7.53 -17.94 -13.27
C TYR A 267 6.46 -16.97 -12.78
N LEU A 268 6.81 -15.70 -12.56
CA LEU A 268 5.84 -14.71 -12.11
C LEU A 268 4.72 -14.51 -13.15
N THR A 269 5.06 -14.52 -14.44
CA THR A 269 4.08 -14.48 -15.53
C THR A 269 3.15 -15.71 -15.48
N GLU A 270 3.71 -16.90 -15.28
CA GLU A 270 2.94 -18.15 -15.15
C GLU A 270 1.97 -18.11 -13.97
N VAL A 271 2.41 -17.60 -12.80
CA VAL A 271 1.54 -17.43 -11.62
C VAL A 271 0.32 -16.60 -11.98
N PHE A 272 0.51 -15.39 -12.52
CA PHE A 272 -0.60 -14.48 -12.78
C PHE A 272 -1.47 -14.90 -13.97
N THR A 273 -0.89 -15.46 -15.03
CA THR A 273 -1.68 -16.01 -16.15
C THR A 273 -2.50 -17.24 -15.72
N THR A 274 -1.95 -18.09 -14.85
CA THR A 274 -2.67 -19.23 -14.29
C THR A 274 -3.83 -18.75 -13.43
N LEU A 275 -3.60 -17.86 -12.47
CA LEU A 275 -4.67 -17.29 -11.64
C LEU A 275 -5.74 -16.61 -12.51
N ARG A 276 -5.35 -15.87 -13.55
CA ARG A 276 -6.31 -15.29 -14.50
C ARG A 276 -7.15 -16.36 -15.21
N SER A 277 -6.51 -17.44 -15.65
CA SER A 277 -7.20 -18.57 -16.31
C SER A 277 -8.13 -19.36 -15.37
N GLU A 278 -7.84 -19.36 -14.07
CA GLU A 278 -8.66 -19.97 -13.01
C GLU A 278 -9.90 -19.11 -12.67
N GLY A 279 -10.04 -17.92 -13.25
CA GLY A 279 -11.23 -17.07 -13.15
C GLY A 279 -11.12 -15.89 -12.19
N TYR A 280 -9.93 -15.60 -11.67
CA TYR A 280 -9.67 -14.39 -10.88
C TYR A 280 -9.52 -13.17 -11.79
N ASP A 281 -10.21 -12.07 -11.48
CA ASP A 281 -10.15 -10.81 -12.24
C ASP A 281 -9.93 -9.58 -11.35
N TYR A 282 -9.67 -9.81 -10.06
CA TYR A 282 -9.27 -8.81 -9.08
C TYR A 282 -8.02 -9.32 -8.36
N PHE A 283 -6.95 -8.53 -8.37
CA PHE A 283 -5.65 -8.94 -7.82
C PHE A 283 -5.20 -7.93 -6.79
N LYS A 284 -5.01 -8.36 -5.54
CA LYS A 284 -4.27 -7.59 -4.54
C LYS A 284 -2.82 -8.07 -4.57
N VAL A 285 -1.89 -7.17 -4.86
CA VAL A 285 -0.45 -7.44 -4.86
C VAL A 285 0.22 -6.62 -3.76
N ASP A 286 0.91 -7.30 -2.87
CA ASP A 286 1.29 -6.78 -1.57
C ASP A 286 2.80 -6.87 -1.32
N PHE A 287 3.28 -6.19 -0.27
CA PHE A 287 4.70 -6.08 0.10
C PHE A 287 5.58 -5.65 -1.09
N LEU A 288 5.01 -4.79 -1.95
CA LEU A 288 5.60 -4.37 -3.21
C LEU A 288 6.92 -3.61 -3.04
N TYR A 289 7.18 -3.02 -1.87
CA TYR A 289 8.46 -2.38 -1.52
C TYR A 289 9.65 -3.33 -1.70
N ALA A 290 9.45 -4.64 -1.54
CA ALA A 290 10.51 -5.63 -1.68
C ALA A 290 11.16 -5.57 -3.07
N GLY A 291 10.34 -5.42 -4.13
CA GLY A 291 10.84 -5.29 -5.50
C GLY A 291 11.69 -4.04 -5.73
N ALA A 292 11.52 -3.02 -4.89
CA ALA A 292 12.23 -1.73 -4.95
C ALA A 292 13.43 -1.65 -3.99
N LEU A 293 13.82 -2.75 -3.32
CA LEU A 293 15.00 -2.76 -2.46
C LEU A 293 16.30 -2.68 -3.26
N ASP A 294 17.26 -1.91 -2.77
CA ASP A 294 18.61 -1.86 -3.35
C ASP A 294 19.29 -3.24 -3.18
N GLY A 295 19.83 -3.77 -4.28
CA GLY A 295 20.46 -5.08 -4.30
C GLY A 295 21.08 -5.40 -5.66
N VAL A 296 21.89 -6.45 -5.70
CA VAL A 296 22.52 -6.97 -6.91
C VAL A 296 21.53 -7.89 -7.62
N ARG A 297 21.15 -7.49 -8.83
CA ARG A 297 20.20 -8.19 -9.70
C ARG A 297 20.89 -8.82 -10.91
N HIS A 298 20.19 -9.70 -11.61
CA HIS A 298 20.61 -10.33 -12.85
C HIS A 298 20.85 -9.29 -13.95
N ALA A 299 19.89 -8.37 -14.16
CA ALA A 299 20.08 -7.25 -15.06
C ALA A 299 20.72 -6.05 -14.35
N SER A 300 21.55 -5.29 -15.07
CA SER A 300 22.15 -4.05 -14.57
C SER A 300 21.17 -2.87 -14.69
N VAL A 301 20.12 -2.90 -13.87
CA VAL A 301 19.11 -1.84 -13.75
C VAL A 301 19.01 -1.40 -12.29
N ASP A 302 18.55 -0.17 -12.04
CA ASP A 302 18.27 0.28 -10.68
C ASP A 302 17.02 -0.41 -10.09
N ALA A 303 16.88 -0.30 -8.77
CA ALA A 303 15.81 -0.98 -8.04
C ALA A 303 14.40 -0.49 -8.40
N LEU A 304 14.24 0.78 -8.77
CA LEU A 304 12.92 1.34 -9.13
C LEU A 304 12.50 0.87 -10.52
N ALA A 305 13.44 0.82 -11.47
CA ALA A 305 13.21 0.24 -12.78
C ALA A 305 12.87 -1.26 -12.69
N ALA A 306 13.57 -2.01 -11.84
CA ALA A 306 13.26 -3.43 -11.58
C ALA A 306 11.86 -3.60 -10.97
N TYR A 307 11.52 -2.80 -9.96
CA TYR A 307 10.19 -2.77 -9.35
C TYR A 307 9.09 -2.53 -10.39
N ARG A 308 9.22 -1.44 -11.17
CA ARG A 308 8.21 -1.05 -12.16
C ARG A 308 8.05 -2.11 -13.24
N SER A 309 9.14 -2.62 -13.81
CA SER A 309 9.08 -3.68 -14.82
C SER A 309 8.47 -4.98 -14.29
N GLY A 310 8.72 -5.33 -13.01
CA GLY A 310 8.05 -6.44 -12.34
C GLY A 310 6.54 -6.26 -12.25
N VAL A 311 6.06 -5.06 -11.90
CA VAL A 311 4.62 -4.74 -11.85
C VAL A 311 4.01 -4.69 -13.26
N GLU A 312 4.70 -4.15 -14.25
CA GLU A 312 4.27 -4.12 -15.66
C GLU A 312 4.12 -5.54 -16.24
N LEU A 313 4.98 -6.47 -15.81
CA LEU A 313 4.86 -7.89 -16.14
C LEU A 313 3.59 -8.50 -15.54
N ILE A 314 3.28 -8.21 -14.27
CA ILE A 314 2.03 -8.62 -13.63
C ILE A 314 0.83 -8.05 -14.40
N ARG A 315 0.84 -6.75 -14.70
CA ARG A 315 -0.23 -6.07 -15.44
C ARG A 315 -0.48 -6.72 -16.80
N SER A 316 0.60 -7.02 -17.52
CA SER A 316 0.53 -7.68 -18.83
C SER A 316 -0.02 -9.11 -18.72
N ALA A 317 0.35 -9.84 -17.67
CA ALA A 317 -0.09 -11.22 -17.44
C ALA A 317 -1.58 -11.33 -17.10
N ILE A 318 -2.12 -10.38 -16.33
CA ILE A 318 -3.53 -10.39 -15.93
C ILE A 318 -4.46 -9.76 -16.97
N GLY A 319 -3.94 -8.93 -17.87
CA GLY A 319 -4.72 -8.19 -18.87
C GLY A 319 -5.33 -6.89 -18.35
N GLU A 320 -5.67 -5.97 -19.26
CA GLU A 320 -6.16 -4.62 -18.95
C GLU A 320 -7.53 -4.59 -18.26
N ASP A 321 -8.35 -5.63 -18.44
CA ASP A 321 -9.68 -5.71 -17.86
C ASP A 321 -9.67 -6.16 -16.39
N ALA A 322 -8.63 -6.88 -15.93
CA ALA A 322 -8.47 -7.21 -14.52
C ALA A 322 -8.19 -5.98 -13.66
N TYR A 323 -8.75 -5.94 -12.47
CA TYR A 323 -8.53 -4.88 -11.49
C TYR A 323 -7.31 -5.21 -10.62
N LEU A 324 -6.36 -4.28 -10.49
CA LEU A 324 -5.14 -4.46 -9.69
C LEU A 324 -5.09 -3.44 -8.56
N LEU A 325 -5.06 -3.96 -7.34
CA LEU A 325 -4.85 -3.22 -6.10
C LEU A 325 -3.39 -3.40 -5.65
N GLY A 326 -2.66 -2.30 -5.53
CA GLY A 326 -1.32 -2.28 -4.94
C GLY A 326 -1.38 -2.13 -3.41
N CYS A 327 -0.49 -2.83 -2.69
CA CYS A 327 -0.33 -2.72 -1.25
C CYS A 327 1.14 -2.87 -0.85
N GLY A 328 1.52 -2.21 0.25
CA GLY A 328 2.92 -2.15 0.69
C GLY A 328 3.85 -1.55 -0.36
N ALA A 329 3.35 -0.64 -1.20
CA ALA A 329 3.99 -0.24 -2.46
C ALA A 329 4.63 1.15 -2.37
N PRO A 330 5.84 1.36 -2.94
CA PRO A 330 6.40 2.70 -3.07
C PRO A 330 5.44 3.63 -3.81
N ILE A 331 4.98 4.71 -3.18
CA ILE A 331 3.86 5.52 -3.70
C ILE A 331 4.22 6.13 -5.07
N LEU A 332 5.21 7.01 -5.12
CA LEU A 332 5.56 7.71 -6.36
C LEU A 332 6.03 6.78 -7.49
N PRO A 333 6.87 5.76 -7.22
CA PRO A 333 7.24 4.79 -8.26
C PRO A 333 6.08 3.96 -8.80
N SER A 334 4.94 3.91 -8.12
CA SER A 334 3.75 3.14 -8.54
C SER A 334 2.80 3.91 -9.46
N ILE A 335 3.03 5.21 -9.68
CA ILE A 335 2.17 6.04 -10.50
C ILE A 335 2.04 5.44 -11.92
N GLY A 336 0.78 5.30 -12.37
CA GLY A 336 0.41 4.78 -13.68
C GLY A 336 0.35 3.25 -13.80
N LEU A 337 0.53 2.50 -12.70
CA LEU A 337 0.57 1.02 -12.75
C LEU A 337 -0.67 0.33 -12.17
N PHE A 338 -1.40 1.00 -11.27
CA PHE A 338 -2.47 0.40 -10.46
C PHE A 338 -3.82 1.06 -10.69
N ASP A 339 -4.88 0.30 -10.48
CA ASP A 339 -6.26 0.82 -10.52
C ASP A 339 -6.63 1.42 -9.16
N ALA A 340 -6.27 0.71 -8.08
CA ALA A 340 -6.35 1.19 -6.72
C ALA A 340 -5.03 0.97 -5.97
N MET A 341 -4.83 1.74 -4.91
CA MET A 341 -3.65 1.64 -4.06
C MET A 341 -4.05 1.77 -2.59
N ARG A 342 -3.55 0.86 -1.76
CA ARG A 342 -3.56 1.04 -0.30
C ARG A 342 -2.72 2.27 0.04
N VAL A 343 -3.36 3.26 0.66
CA VAL A 343 -2.74 4.55 0.98
C VAL A 343 -2.45 4.72 2.47
N SER A 344 -2.68 3.71 3.28
CA SER A 344 -2.49 3.74 4.73
C SER A 344 -1.85 2.46 5.25
N PRO A 345 -1.28 2.47 6.48
CA PRO A 345 -1.10 1.27 7.28
C PRO A 345 -2.37 0.42 7.34
N ASP A 346 -2.21 -0.85 7.69
CA ASP A 346 -3.35 -1.71 7.94
C ASP A 346 -4.26 -1.12 9.02
N THR A 347 -5.56 -1.24 8.83
CA THR A 347 -6.52 -1.04 9.92
C THR A 347 -6.42 -2.18 10.93
N ALA A 348 -7.06 -2.02 12.08
CA ALA A 348 -7.11 -3.07 13.10
C ALA A 348 -8.41 -2.99 13.93
N PRO A 349 -8.77 -4.08 14.64
CA PRO A 349 -9.87 -4.03 15.60
C PRO A 349 -9.60 -3.12 16.81
N HIS A 350 -8.42 -2.53 16.92
CA HIS A 350 -8.00 -1.61 17.97
C HIS A 350 -7.55 -0.26 17.41
N ARG A 351 -7.61 0.78 18.26
CA ARG A 351 -7.27 2.15 17.82
C ARG A 351 -5.79 2.40 17.60
N ARG A 352 -4.95 1.99 18.54
CA ARG A 352 -3.52 2.31 18.55
C ARG A 352 -2.69 1.15 18.04
N PRO A 353 -1.53 1.39 17.39
CA PRO A 353 -0.62 0.34 17.00
C PRO A 353 0.04 -0.32 18.22
N GLU A 354 0.27 -1.64 18.16
CA GLU A 354 0.86 -2.40 19.27
C GLU A 354 2.31 -1.97 19.62
N ALA A 355 3.08 -1.55 18.61
CA ALA A 355 4.50 -1.21 18.75
C ALA A 355 4.79 0.29 18.91
N ASP A 356 3.75 1.13 19.08
CA ASP A 356 3.83 2.60 19.04
C ASP A 356 4.52 3.16 17.77
N ASP A 357 4.55 2.36 16.70
CA ASP A 357 5.02 2.72 15.38
C ASP A 357 3.81 2.97 14.48
N TYR A 358 3.66 4.20 14.00
CA TYR A 358 2.49 4.60 13.22
C TYR A 358 2.42 3.99 11.81
N SER A 359 3.41 3.18 11.42
CA SER A 359 3.32 2.35 10.22
C SER A 359 2.63 1.00 10.43
N GLN A 360 2.34 0.64 11.69
CA GLN A 360 1.80 -0.66 12.08
C GLN A 360 0.28 -0.65 12.18
N PRO A 361 -0.37 -1.82 12.19
CA PRO A 361 -1.83 -1.93 12.18
C PRO A 361 -2.52 -1.13 13.28
N GLY A 362 -3.54 -0.35 12.94
CA GLY A 362 -4.33 0.47 13.88
C GLY A 362 -5.24 1.47 13.19
N GLN A 363 -6.37 1.80 13.81
CA GLN A 363 -7.29 2.80 13.22
C GLN A 363 -6.70 4.21 13.23
N ASP A 364 -6.11 4.67 14.33
CA ASP A 364 -5.52 6.02 14.40
C ASP A 364 -4.39 6.23 13.36
N PRO A 365 -3.43 5.30 13.15
CA PRO A 365 -2.41 5.45 12.10
C PRO A 365 -2.98 5.34 10.67
N ALA A 366 -3.96 4.45 10.45
CA ALA A 366 -4.62 4.33 9.17
C ALA A 366 -5.38 5.61 8.80
N GLU A 367 -6.16 6.16 9.74
CA GLU A 367 -6.90 7.43 9.58
C GLU A 367 -5.95 8.60 9.27
N PHE A 368 -4.86 8.73 10.05
CA PHE A 368 -3.88 9.80 9.87
C PHE A 368 -3.27 9.78 8.47
N THR A 369 -2.81 8.60 8.04
CA THR A 369 -2.12 8.44 6.75
C THR A 369 -3.08 8.54 5.58
N GLY A 370 -4.25 7.89 5.68
CA GLY A 370 -5.29 7.94 4.66
C GLY A 370 -5.79 9.36 4.39
N ALA A 371 -6.07 10.13 5.46
CA ALA A 371 -6.44 11.54 5.33
C ALA A 371 -5.30 12.39 4.73
N GLY A 372 -4.05 12.12 5.12
CA GLY A 372 -2.87 12.78 4.56
C GLY A 372 -2.73 12.59 3.06
N ARG A 373 -3.16 11.44 2.53
CA ARG A 373 -3.05 11.06 1.12
C ARG A 373 -4.35 11.20 0.32
N GLN A 374 -5.35 11.89 0.85
CA GLN A 374 -6.63 12.05 0.14
C GLN A 374 -6.49 12.78 -1.20
N TRP A 375 -5.49 13.66 -1.34
CA TRP A 375 -5.13 14.30 -2.61
C TRP A 375 -4.84 13.32 -3.76
N GLN A 376 -4.49 12.05 -3.48
CA GLN A 376 -4.18 11.03 -4.49
C GLN A 376 -5.44 10.46 -5.15
N HIS A 377 -6.56 10.41 -4.41
CA HIS A 377 -7.81 9.78 -4.85
C HIS A 377 -8.35 10.45 -6.12
N GLY A 378 -8.72 9.63 -7.11
CA GLY A 378 -9.27 10.08 -8.39
C GLY A 378 -8.26 10.75 -9.32
N ARG A 379 -6.97 10.80 -8.93
CA ARG A 379 -5.89 11.45 -9.70
C ARG A 379 -4.77 10.49 -10.05
N LEU A 380 -4.23 9.78 -9.05
CA LEU A 380 -3.19 8.78 -9.26
C LEU A 380 -3.78 7.38 -9.44
N TRP A 381 -4.86 7.10 -8.71
CA TRP A 381 -5.58 5.83 -8.60
C TRP A 381 -6.86 6.06 -7.75
N ILE A 382 -7.66 5.02 -7.55
CA ILE A 382 -8.62 5.00 -6.44
C ILE A 382 -7.87 4.68 -5.14
N ASN A 383 -7.98 5.56 -4.14
CA ASN A 383 -7.45 5.27 -2.82
C ASN A 383 -8.21 4.09 -2.20
N ASP A 384 -7.47 3.13 -1.66
CA ASP A 384 -7.97 2.10 -0.75
C ASP A 384 -7.61 2.51 0.69
N PRO A 385 -8.60 2.93 1.50
CA PRO A 385 -8.42 3.31 2.90
C PRO A 385 -8.31 2.09 3.84
N ASP A 386 -8.29 0.89 3.26
CA ASP A 386 -8.42 -0.40 3.92
C ASP A 386 -9.86 -0.76 4.34
N CYS A 387 -10.04 -1.95 4.90
CA CYS A 387 -11.34 -2.56 5.07
C CYS A 387 -12.19 -1.92 6.19
N LEU A 388 -13.48 -1.75 5.96
CA LEU A 388 -14.49 -1.65 7.02
C LEU A 388 -14.50 -2.95 7.83
N MET A 389 -14.39 -2.78 9.15
CA MET A 389 -14.66 -3.82 10.13
C MET A 389 -15.81 -3.36 11.02
N ALA A 390 -17.00 -3.90 10.77
CA ALA A 390 -18.25 -3.47 11.40
C ALA A 390 -18.70 -4.39 12.56
N ARG A 391 -17.99 -5.50 12.80
CA ARG A 391 -18.34 -6.44 13.88
C ARG A 391 -18.24 -5.79 15.28
N PRO A 392 -19.04 -6.24 16.28
CA PRO A 392 -19.07 -5.63 17.61
C PRO A 392 -17.74 -5.63 18.40
N ALA A 393 -16.81 -6.51 18.03
CA ALA A 393 -15.51 -6.63 18.71
C ALA A 393 -14.53 -5.50 18.37
N VAL A 394 -14.82 -4.70 17.33
CA VAL A 394 -13.94 -3.64 16.84
C VAL A 394 -14.13 -2.37 17.68
N GLU A 395 -13.03 -1.84 18.23
CA GLU A 395 -13.03 -0.56 18.93
C GLU A 395 -13.47 0.56 17.99
N THR A 396 -14.31 1.47 18.48
CA THR A 396 -14.72 2.67 17.73
C THR A 396 -15.16 2.40 16.28
N ARG A 397 -15.79 1.26 16.01
CA ARG A 397 -16.25 0.83 14.68
C ARG A 397 -17.10 1.88 13.95
N GLU A 398 -17.87 2.69 14.67
CA GLU A 398 -18.67 3.77 14.10
C GLU A 398 -17.78 4.92 13.56
N ARG A 399 -16.70 5.26 14.27
CA ARG A 399 -15.72 6.26 13.82
C ARG A 399 -14.96 5.73 12.61
N TRP A 400 -14.51 4.48 12.67
CA TRP A 400 -13.81 3.85 11.55
C TRP A 400 -14.70 3.81 10.30
N ALA A 401 -15.97 3.41 10.44
CA ALA A 401 -16.93 3.43 9.34
C ALA A 401 -17.11 4.84 8.75
N ALA A 402 -17.18 5.88 9.58
CA ALA A 402 -17.27 7.27 9.12
C ALA A 402 -15.99 7.73 8.38
N HIS A 403 -14.81 7.26 8.80
CA HIS A 403 -13.57 7.53 8.08
C HIS A 403 -13.58 6.88 6.70
N VAL A 404 -13.85 5.57 6.62
CA VAL A 404 -13.89 4.83 5.36
C VAL A 404 -14.89 5.48 4.39
N GLU A 405 -16.09 5.84 4.86
CA GLU A 405 -17.09 6.57 4.09
C GLU A 405 -16.60 7.93 3.58
N SER A 406 -15.83 8.67 4.39
CA SER A 406 -15.34 10.00 4.03
C SER A 406 -14.28 10.00 2.91
N THR A 407 -13.70 8.84 2.60
CA THR A 407 -12.61 8.75 1.61
C THR A 407 -13.11 8.72 0.17
N ASP A 408 -14.39 8.37 -0.05
CA ASP A 408 -14.99 8.12 -1.38
C ASP A 408 -14.19 7.08 -2.21
N GLY A 409 -13.35 6.30 -1.53
CA GLY A 409 -12.39 5.36 -2.12
C GLY A 409 -12.96 3.98 -2.39
N LEU A 410 -12.06 3.02 -2.53
CA LEU A 410 -12.42 1.61 -2.61
C LEU A 410 -13.12 1.19 -1.32
N MET A 411 -14.32 0.61 -1.46
CA MET A 411 -15.10 0.15 -0.33
C MET A 411 -14.96 -1.38 -0.17
N ALA A 412 -14.09 -1.81 0.75
CA ALA A 412 -13.94 -3.20 1.15
C ALA A 412 -14.49 -3.45 2.57
N SER A 413 -15.21 -4.56 2.79
CA SER A 413 -15.57 -5.05 4.13
C SER A 413 -14.72 -6.29 4.47
N SER A 414 -14.37 -6.46 5.74
CA SER A 414 -13.62 -7.62 6.21
C SER A 414 -14.10 -8.10 7.58
N ASP A 415 -15.28 -8.70 7.61
CA ASP A 415 -15.85 -9.39 8.77
C ASP A 415 -16.38 -10.76 8.38
N ARG A 416 -16.46 -11.69 9.34
CA ARG A 416 -17.37 -12.84 9.21
C ARG A 416 -18.79 -12.31 9.20
N LEU A 417 -19.46 -12.35 8.05
CA LEU A 417 -20.72 -11.63 7.84
C LEU A 417 -21.85 -12.06 8.79
N LEU A 418 -21.87 -13.34 9.20
CA LEU A 418 -22.85 -13.85 10.17
C LEU A 418 -22.57 -13.44 11.62
N SER A 419 -21.42 -12.81 11.90
CA SER A 419 -21.09 -12.25 13.22
C SER A 419 -21.51 -10.79 13.38
N LEU A 420 -21.97 -10.15 12.29
CA LEU A 420 -22.43 -8.78 12.33
C LEU A 420 -23.74 -8.66 13.11
N ASP A 421 -23.84 -7.63 13.95
CA ASP A 421 -25.10 -7.22 14.54
C ASP A 421 -25.92 -6.38 13.55
N THR A 422 -27.13 -5.95 13.94
CA THR A 422 -28.01 -5.15 13.08
C THR A 422 -27.31 -3.92 12.52
N TRP A 423 -26.59 -3.18 13.37
CA TRP A 423 -25.83 -2.00 12.95
C TRP A 423 -24.74 -2.35 11.94
N GLY A 424 -23.99 -3.44 12.19
CA GLY A 424 -22.92 -3.87 11.29
C GLY A 424 -23.43 -4.27 9.91
N VAL A 425 -24.54 -5.02 9.85
CA VAL A 425 -25.19 -5.39 8.57
C VAL A 425 -25.71 -4.16 7.83
N GLU A 426 -26.42 -3.26 8.52
CA GLU A 426 -26.98 -2.05 7.90
C GLU A 426 -25.89 -1.11 7.38
N THR A 427 -24.83 -0.90 8.16
CA THR A 427 -23.69 -0.06 7.78
C THR A 427 -22.94 -0.67 6.59
N THR A 428 -22.64 -1.97 6.65
CA THR A 428 -21.97 -2.69 5.57
C THR A 428 -22.80 -2.62 4.27
N ARG A 429 -24.12 -2.87 4.33
CA ARG A 429 -24.99 -2.75 3.15
C ARG A 429 -25.01 -1.34 2.59
N ARG A 430 -25.15 -0.32 3.45
CA ARG A 430 -25.23 1.08 3.04
C ARG A 430 -23.96 1.52 2.32
N LEU A 431 -22.79 1.19 2.88
CA LEU A 431 -21.52 1.60 2.30
C LEU A 431 -21.21 0.83 1.01
N LEU A 432 -21.56 -0.47 0.93
CA LEU A 432 -21.35 -1.27 -0.28
C LEU A 432 -22.35 -0.97 -1.40
N THR A 433 -23.53 -0.39 -1.12
CA THR A 433 -24.45 0.06 -2.19
C THR A 433 -23.90 1.27 -2.95
N GLY A 434 -22.97 2.01 -2.35
CA GLY A 434 -22.60 3.35 -2.78
C GLY A 434 -23.71 4.38 -2.47
N VAL A 435 -23.38 5.66 -2.60
CA VAL A 435 -24.41 6.72 -2.65
C VAL A 435 -25.05 6.60 -4.02
N ALA A 436 -26.32 6.18 -4.10
CA ALA A 436 -27.06 6.18 -5.36
C ALA A 436 -26.97 7.58 -6.00
N GLU A 437 -26.48 7.65 -7.24
CA GLU A 437 -26.43 8.89 -8.04
C GLU A 437 -27.80 9.56 -8.20
#